data_AF-A0A6N9CH80-F1
#
_entry.id   AF-A0A6N9CH80-F1
#
_cell.length_a   1.000
_cell.length_b   1.000
_cell.length_c   1.000
_cell.angle_alpha   90.00
_cell.angle_beta   90.00
_cell.angle_gamma   90.00
#
_symmetry.space_group_name_H-M   'P 1'
#
loop_
_entity.id
_entity.type
_entity.pdbx_description
1 polymer ?
#
loop_
_entity_poly.entity_id
_entity_poly.type
_entity_poly.pdbx_seq_one_letter_code
_entity_poly.pdbx_strand_id
1 'polypeptide(L)'
;MPRNMVSIKGTEISVPPAWALMERQLIRLMEKAVDLTAQKYSRLDGTPYNVNDVDDTYEAHSYKGLLYAIGADERVLEIGLQEWNAITRLYDDGIVRRDDEPQHPEFRVQLHNEYYNLNGPADWFHMGEGNQSFYSFGLADSTHPENIRRAKRFAAMYMAEDPEAPNYDPEYKIIRSPFHGSVGPRFHADLAMAKVLLDPIYYPGGVAHGHAQRSNLYPVIEDLEENWFENMERAEKILKIFDDVVLNGDIPDNLAATALITNAYLYTGEEKYKRWILEYTEAWMDRTRANNGIIPDNVGPTGKVGEQRNGQWWGGFYGWNSRNSARNAFLAATVAAECALLLTGDFGYLDLIRSQIEFLLSLAKTREDGQLLVPTRITPNGWEGYEPRGIQWLARVYHASMDTRDYELITRLRSGERESDWNEVEVAGDRSSGNLEARFNYYDGVNPDWPEKRLQAEYQYVMAMYEFIRCDSRDAAQIIADNRWPPNPVVTKGLTQVTMGSPQPIYNGGLLRATVRYFDMCGARPGLPKDVAALIDKLESDSVGIQIVNHSRT
;
A
#
# COMPACT_ATOMS: atom_id res chain seq x y z
N MET A 1 -33.34 -3.09 17.02
CA MET A 1 -32.30 -2.13 17.46
C MET A 1 -31.56 -2.73 18.65
N PRO A 2 -30.21 -2.67 18.69
CA PRO A 2 -29.44 -3.10 19.85
C PRO A 2 -29.90 -2.32 21.10
N ARG A 3 -29.99 -2.98 22.25
CA ARG A 3 -30.65 -2.45 23.45
C ARG A 3 -29.97 -1.24 24.13
N ASN A 4 -28.78 -0.79 23.67
CA ASN A 4 -28.00 0.29 24.28
C ASN A 4 -27.37 1.26 23.24
N MET A 5 -28.15 1.76 22.27
CA MET A 5 -27.63 2.83 21.39
C MET A 5 -27.64 4.18 22.11
N VAL A 6 -26.47 4.80 22.24
CA VAL A 6 -26.38 6.22 22.61
C VAL A 6 -26.94 7.05 21.46
N SER A 7 -27.93 7.90 21.73
CA SER A 7 -28.52 8.78 20.72
C SER A 7 -28.14 10.23 20.99
N ILE A 8 -27.62 10.90 19.97
CA ILE A 8 -27.42 12.34 19.96
C ILE A 8 -28.53 12.96 19.10
N LYS A 9 -29.17 14.03 19.58
CA LYS A 9 -30.20 14.77 18.84
C LYS A 9 -29.76 16.21 18.69
N GLY A 10 -29.65 16.68 17.44
CA GLY A 10 -29.47 18.10 17.17
C GLY A 10 -30.70 18.90 17.63
N THR A 11 -30.48 19.96 18.38
CA THR A 11 -31.54 20.81 18.94
C THR A 11 -31.58 22.21 18.32
N GLU A 12 -30.55 22.59 17.57
CA GLU A 12 -30.40 23.92 16.99
C GLU A 12 -30.00 23.82 15.52
N ILE A 13 -30.41 24.81 14.72
CA ILE A 13 -30.01 24.97 13.33
C ILE A 13 -29.05 26.14 13.27
N SER A 14 -27.85 25.90 12.75
CA SER A 14 -26.82 26.91 12.54
C SER A 14 -26.31 26.88 11.09
N VAL A 15 -25.54 27.89 10.71
CA VAL A 15 -24.86 27.90 9.41
C VAL A 15 -23.82 26.76 9.41
N PRO A 16 -23.85 25.82 8.45
CA PRO A 16 -22.87 24.75 8.37
C PRO A 16 -21.45 25.33 8.24
N PRO A 17 -20.45 24.78 8.96
CA PRO A 17 -19.07 25.22 8.78
C PRO A 17 -18.55 24.87 7.38
N ALA A 18 -17.56 25.62 6.89
CA ALA A 18 -17.07 25.53 5.52
C ALA A 18 -16.54 24.13 5.17
N TRP A 19 -15.81 23.49 6.09
CA TRP A 19 -15.32 22.12 5.92
C TRP A 19 -16.46 21.12 5.60
N ALA A 20 -17.62 21.27 6.25
CA ALA A 20 -18.73 20.33 6.11
C ALA A 20 -19.37 20.42 4.71
N LEU A 21 -19.49 21.65 4.20
CA LEU A 21 -19.96 21.89 2.85
C LEU A 21 -18.96 21.37 1.81
N MET A 22 -17.66 21.62 2.04
CA MET A 22 -16.60 21.22 1.12
C MET A 22 -16.43 19.71 1.06
N GLU A 23 -16.54 18.99 2.19
CA GLU A 23 -16.52 17.53 2.25
C GLU A 23 -17.58 16.91 1.32
N ARG A 24 -18.82 17.39 1.40
CA ARG A 24 -19.92 16.89 0.56
C ARG A 24 -19.87 17.41 -0.87
N GLN A 25 -19.25 18.57 -1.12
CA GLN A 25 -18.97 19.02 -2.49
C GLN A 25 -17.89 18.16 -3.15
N LEU A 26 -16.83 17.81 -2.42
CA LEU A 26 -15.75 16.94 -2.87
C LEU A 26 -16.26 15.55 -3.24
N ILE A 27 -17.06 14.91 -2.35
CA ILE A 27 -17.68 13.61 -2.65
C ILE A 27 -18.52 13.69 -3.94
N ARG A 28 -19.39 14.71 -4.07
CA ARG A 28 -20.23 14.88 -5.28
C ARG A 28 -19.43 15.15 -6.55
N LEU A 29 -18.29 15.83 -6.44
CA LEU A 29 -17.42 16.07 -7.58
C LEU A 29 -16.76 14.76 -8.03
N MET A 30 -16.28 13.94 -7.08
CA MET A 30 -15.71 12.62 -7.39
C MET A 30 -16.76 11.68 -7.99
N GLU A 31 -17.98 11.63 -7.47
CA GLU A 31 -19.08 10.83 -8.04
C GLU A 31 -19.27 11.14 -9.55
N LYS A 32 -19.38 12.43 -9.90
CA LYS A 32 -19.51 12.86 -11.30
C LYS A 32 -18.29 12.54 -12.14
N ALA A 33 -17.09 12.72 -11.57
CA ALA A 33 -15.85 12.48 -12.28
C ALA A 33 -15.64 10.98 -12.55
N VAL A 34 -16.01 10.10 -11.61
CA VAL A 34 -15.95 8.65 -11.77
C VAL A 34 -16.84 8.19 -12.93
N ASP A 35 -18.10 8.63 -12.98
CA ASP A 35 -19.00 8.31 -14.09
C ASP A 35 -18.42 8.76 -15.44
N LEU A 36 -17.87 9.98 -15.49
CA LEU A 36 -17.30 10.54 -16.71
C LEU A 36 -16.03 9.79 -17.15
N THR A 37 -15.13 9.45 -16.21
CA THR A 37 -13.93 8.66 -16.49
C THR A 37 -14.30 7.29 -17.06
N ALA A 38 -15.20 6.56 -16.41
CA ALA A 38 -15.61 5.23 -16.85
C ALA A 38 -16.22 5.24 -18.25
N GLN A 39 -17.03 6.25 -18.57
CA GLN A 39 -17.62 6.41 -19.91
C GLN A 39 -16.56 6.76 -20.98
N LYS A 40 -15.51 7.49 -20.62
CA LYS A 40 -14.51 8.00 -21.55
C LYS A 40 -13.37 7.02 -21.82
N TYR A 41 -12.88 6.34 -20.78
CA TYR A 41 -11.65 5.55 -20.81
C TYR A 41 -11.86 4.04 -20.75
N SER A 42 -13.11 3.58 -20.73
CA SER A 42 -13.45 2.16 -20.68
C SER A 42 -14.56 1.81 -21.69
N ARG A 43 -14.62 0.52 -22.03
CA ARG A 43 -15.74 -0.09 -22.74
C ARG A 43 -16.96 -0.20 -21.81
N LEU A 44 -18.12 -0.49 -22.39
CA LEU A 44 -19.37 -0.68 -21.64
C LEU A 44 -19.33 -1.80 -20.60
N ASP A 45 -18.48 -2.81 -20.80
CA ASP A 45 -18.27 -3.92 -19.85
C ASP A 45 -17.24 -3.61 -18.76
N GLY A 46 -16.68 -2.40 -18.76
CA GLY A 46 -15.69 -1.91 -17.80
C GLY A 46 -14.24 -2.15 -18.22
N THR A 47 -13.99 -2.80 -19.35
CA THR A 47 -12.61 -3.04 -19.81
C THR A 47 -11.94 -1.71 -20.17
N PRO A 48 -10.82 -1.35 -19.53
CA PRO A 48 -10.14 -0.09 -19.83
C PRO A 48 -9.52 -0.11 -21.23
N TYR A 49 -9.40 1.07 -21.84
CA TYR A 49 -8.72 1.23 -23.12
C TYR A 49 -7.19 1.28 -22.98
N ASN A 50 -6.69 1.75 -21.83
CA ASN A 50 -5.27 1.73 -21.50
C ASN A 50 -4.89 0.38 -20.90
N VAL A 51 -3.71 -0.10 -21.26
CA VAL A 51 -3.13 -1.35 -20.77
C VAL A 51 -1.66 -1.13 -20.44
N ASN A 52 -1.22 -1.55 -19.26
CA ASN A 52 0.19 -1.60 -18.88
C ASN A 52 0.47 -2.91 -18.14
N ASP A 53 1.41 -2.93 -17.18
CA ASP A 53 1.41 -3.93 -16.13
C ASP A 53 0.05 -3.93 -15.38
N VAL A 54 -0.33 -5.08 -14.84
CA VAL A 54 -1.68 -5.30 -14.32
C VAL A 54 -1.93 -4.55 -13.00
N ASP A 55 -0.91 -4.44 -12.15
CA ASP A 55 -0.89 -3.61 -10.94
C ASP A 55 -1.15 -2.14 -11.27
N ASP A 56 -0.44 -1.62 -12.27
CA ASP A 56 -0.61 -0.26 -12.79
C ASP A 56 -2.06 -0.04 -13.26
N THR A 57 -2.60 -1.01 -13.98
CA THR A 57 -3.98 -0.94 -14.48
C THR A 57 -5.00 -0.98 -13.34
N TYR A 58 -4.78 -1.77 -12.29
CA TYR A 58 -5.60 -1.74 -11.08
C TYR A 58 -5.46 -0.43 -10.31
N GLU A 59 -4.24 0.11 -10.18
CA GLU A 59 -3.93 1.37 -9.50
C GLU A 59 -4.72 2.53 -10.15
N ALA A 60 -4.70 2.59 -11.48
CA ALA A 60 -5.37 3.62 -12.26
C ALA A 60 -6.88 3.71 -11.94
N HIS A 61 -7.49 2.61 -11.46
CA HIS A 61 -8.93 2.51 -11.20
C HIS A 61 -9.27 2.35 -9.70
N SER A 62 -8.30 2.55 -8.80
CA SER A 62 -8.40 2.29 -7.36
C SER A 62 -9.34 3.21 -6.55
N TYR A 63 -9.52 2.88 -5.26
CA TYR A 63 -10.22 3.62 -4.20
C TYR A 63 -11.74 3.82 -4.30
N LYS A 64 -12.40 3.38 -5.37
CA LYS A 64 -13.87 3.49 -5.51
C LYS A 64 -14.64 2.78 -4.38
N GLY A 65 -14.18 1.59 -3.96
CA GLY A 65 -14.78 0.88 -2.82
C GLY A 65 -14.64 1.64 -1.50
N LEU A 66 -13.50 2.26 -1.25
CA LEU A 66 -13.28 3.10 -0.07
C LEU A 66 -14.13 4.38 -0.12
N LEU A 67 -14.22 5.05 -1.27
CA LEU A 67 -15.04 6.23 -1.45
C LEU A 67 -16.53 5.93 -1.19
N TYR A 68 -17.04 4.79 -1.68
CA TYR A 68 -18.39 4.32 -1.33
C TYR A 68 -18.53 4.08 0.17
N ALA A 69 -17.57 3.39 0.80
CA ALA A 69 -17.60 3.12 2.24
C ALA A 69 -17.48 4.39 3.12
N ILE A 70 -17.01 5.50 2.57
CA ILE A 70 -17.02 6.83 3.22
C ILE A 70 -18.41 7.46 3.13
N GLY A 71 -19.16 7.25 2.05
CA GLY A 71 -20.53 7.77 1.88
C GLY A 71 -20.85 8.34 0.50
N ALA A 72 -20.11 7.95 -0.53
CA ALA A 72 -20.47 8.23 -1.92
C ALA A 72 -21.62 7.34 -2.41
N ASP A 73 -22.20 7.69 -3.56
CA ASP A 73 -23.29 6.96 -4.21
C ASP A 73 -22.91 5.50 -4.57
N GLU A 74 -23.91 4.61 -4.56
CA GLU A 74 -23.75 3.19 -4.90
C GLU A 74 -23.18 2.98 -6.31
N ARG A 75 -23.48 3.91 -7.22
CA ARG A 75 -22.93 3.90 -8.58
C ARG A 75 -21.40 3.84 -8.62
N VAL A 76 -20.72 4.45 -7.64
CA VAL A 76 -19.25 4.43 -7.53
C VAL A 76 -18.75 3.01 -7.25
N LEU A 77 -19.43 2.27 -6.37
CA LEU A 77 -19.08 0.88 -6.08
C LEU A 77 -19.33 -0.02 -7.30
N GLU A 78 -20.46 0.16 -7.99
CA GLU A 78 -20.79 -0.59 -9.20
C GLU A 78 -19.68 -0.47 -10.26
N ILE A 79 -19.24 0.78 -10.54
CA ILE A 79 -18.15 1.04 -11.49
C ILE A 79 -16.86 0.40 -11.01
N GLY A 80 -16.51 0.55 -9.73
CA GLY A 80 -15.30 -0.05 -9.17
C GLY A 80 -15.26 -1.57 -9.29
N LEU A 81 -16.36 -2.25 -8.99
CA LEU A 81 -16.47 -3.70 -9.15
C LEU A 81 -16.43 -4.09 -10.64
N GLN A 82 -17.11 -3.33 -11.50
CA GLN A 82 -17.16 -3.61 -12.93
C GLN A 82 -15.76 -3.52 -13.57
N GLU A 83 -15.04 -2.42 -13.33
CA GLU A 83 -13.69 -2.18 -13.84
C GLU A 83 -12.71 -3.20 -13.28
N TRP A 84 -12.72 -3.45 -11.96
CA TRP A 84 -11.81 -4.43 -11.36
C TRP A 84 -12.01 -5.81 -11.97
N ASN A 85 -13.26 -6.28 -12.09
CA ASN A 85 -13.57 -7.55 -12.73
C ASN A 85 -13.17 -7.59 -14.20
N ALA A 86 -13.30 -6.47 -14.92
CA ALA A 86 -12.92 -6.38 -16.31
C ALA A 86 -11.40 -6.41 -16.51
N ILE A 87 -10.64 -5.74 -15.64
CA ILE A 87 -9.17 -5.79 -15.60
C ILE A 87 -8.73 -7.22 -15.30
N THR A 88 -9.30 -7.87 -14.28
CA THR A 88 -8.99 -9.27 -13.95
C THR A 88 -9.19 -10.17 -15.17
N ARG A 89 -10.34 -10.09 -15.85
CA ARG A 89 -10.59 -10.86 -17.08
C ARG A 89 -9.62 -10.49 -18.22
N LEU A 90 -9.28 -9.21 -18.34
CA LEU A 90 -8.39 -8.69 -19.37
C LEU A 90 -6.95 -9.17 -19.20
N TYR A 91 -6.51 -9.56 -18.01
CA TYR A 91 -5.12 -9.97 -17.75
C TYR A 91 -4.96 -11.45 -17.43
N ASP A 92 -6.06 -12.20 -17.30
CA ASP A 92 -6.06 -13.62 -16.99
C ASP A 92 -5.83 -14.51 -18.22
N ASP A 93 -5.02 -15.57 -18.06
CA ASP A 93 -4.68 -16.53 -19.10
C ASP A 93 -5.78 -17.58 -19.37
N GLY A 94 -6.74 -17.73 -18.46
CA GLY A 94 -7.90 -18.61 -18.61
C GLY A 94 -9.02 -18.03 -19.46
N ILE A 95 -8.91 -16.77 -19.91
CA ILE A 95 -9.95 -16.08 -20.67
C ILE A 95 -9.64 -16.13 -22.18
N VAL A 96 -10.59 -16.69 -22.94
CA VAL A 96 -10.55 -16.72 -24.41
C VAL A 96 -10.75 -15.32 -24.97
N ARG A 97 -9.76 -14.85 -25.72
CA ARG A 97 -9.82 -13.58 -26.47
C ARG A 97 -10.21 -13.83 -27.91
N ARG A 98 -10.66 -12.77 -28.59
CA ARG A 98 -10.83 -12.85 -30.04
C ARG A 98 -9.47 -12.65 -30.71
N ASP A 99 -9.18 -13.47 -31.72
CA ASP A 99 -7.93 -13.41 -32.48
C ASP A 99 -7.70 -12.06 -33.18
N ASP A 100 -8.76 -11.30 -33.41
CA ASP A 100 -8.75 -10.02 -34.11
C ASP A 100 -8.73 -8.81 -33.16
N GLU A 101 -8.65 -9.01 -31.84
CA GLU A 101 -8.61 -7.91 -30.88
C GLU A 101 -7.23 -7.26 -30.88
N PRO A 102 -7.08 -6.03 -31.42
CA PRO A 102 -5.78 -5.37 -31.45
C PRO A 102 -5.38 -4.99 -30.03
N GLN A 103 -4.22 -5.46 -29.58
CA GLN A 103 -3.64 -5.11 -28.28
C GLN A 103 -2.47 -4.16 -28.46
N HIS A 104 -2.31 -3.24 -27.52
CA HIS A 104 -1.13 -2.38 -27.48
C HIS A 104 0.13 -3.24 -27.23
N PRO A 105 1.30 -2.90 -27.81
CA PRO A 105 2.54 -3.70 -27.63
C PRO A 105 3.00 -3.88 -26.17
N GLU A 106 2.53 -3.01 -25.27
CA GLU A 106 2.83 -3.10 -23.83
C GLU A 106 1.95 -4.13 -23.10
N PHE A 107 0.83 -4.56 -23.69
CA PHE A 107 -0.07 -5.51 -23.06
C PHE A 107 0.57 -6.89 -22.92
N ARG A 108 0.48 -7.47 -21.71
CA ARG A 108 0.91 -8.82 -21.41
C ARG A 108 -0.10 -9.49 -20.49
N VAL A 109 -0.30 -10.79 -20.69
CA VAL A 109 -1.12 -11.61 -19.78
C VAL A 109 -0.31 -11.87 -18.50
N GLN A 110 -0.81 -11.34 -17.38
CA GLN A 110 -0.08 -11.28 -16.11
C GLN A 110 -0.85 -11.90 -14.93
N LEU A 111 -2.04 -12.45 -15.18
CA LEU A 111 -2.81 -13.17 -14.17
C LEU A 111 -3.04 -14.63 -14.60
N HIS A 112 -3.17 -15.48 -13.60
CA HIS A 112 -3.63 -16.86 -13.70
C HIS A 112 -4.59 -17.09 -12.52
N ASN A 113 -5.78 -17.65 -12.78
CA ASN A 113 -6.80 -17.90 -11.76
C ASN A 113 -7.18 -16.65 -10.92
N GLU A 114 -7.32 -15.53 -11.64
CA GLU A 114 -7.64 -14.17 -11.17
C GLU A 114 -6.56 -13.50 -10.30
N TYR A 115 -5.35 -14.07 -10.21
CA TYR A 115 -4.26 -13.52 -9.39
C TYR A 115 -2.93 -13.50 -10.14
N TYR A 116 -1.97 -12.70 -9.65
CA TYR A 116 -0.69 -12.45 -10.31
C TYR A 116 0.05 -13.74 -10.68
N ASN A 117 0.43 -13.88 -11.94
CA ASN A 117 1.36 -14.90 -12.41
C ASN A 117 2.77 -14.30 -12.55
N LEU A 118 3.73 -15.06 -13.07
CA LEU A 118 5.12 -14.63 -13.16
C LEU A 118 5.46 -13.80 -14.42
N ASN A 119 4.52 -13.51 -15.33
CA ASN A 119 4.77 -12.77 -16.58
C ASN A 119 4.79 -11.24 -16.41
N GLY A 120 4.85 -10.74 -15.17
CA GLY A 120 4.94 -9.32 -14.80
C GLY A 120 5.75 -9.12 -13.51
N PRO A 121 5.69 -7.92 -12.90
CA PRO A 121 6.36 -7.62 -11.63
C PRO A 121 5.63 -8.28 -10.44
N ALA A 122 5.82 -9.59 -10.28
CA ALA A 122 5.12 -10.42 -9.28
C ALA A 122 5.80 -10.41 -7.89
N ASP A 123 6.29 -9.25 -7.46
CA ASP A 123 6.77 -9.01 -6.09
C ASP A 123 5.71 -8.29 -5.26
N TRP A 124 5.79 -8.40 -3.92
CA TRP A 124 4.69 -7.94 -3.07
C TRP A 124 4.44 -6.43 -3.16
N PHE A 125 5.49 -5.63 -3.34
CA PHE A 125 5.38 -4.20 -3.55
C PHE A 125 4.37 -3.87 -4.66
N HIS A 126 4.50 -4.47 -5.84
CA HIS A 126 3.61 -4.26 -7.00
C HIS A 126 2.24 -4.95 -6.81
N MET A 127 2.23 -6.20 -6.32
CA MET A 127 0.97 -6.91 -6.06
C MET A 127 0.07 -6.17 -5.06
N GLY A 128 0.70 -5.53 -4.06
CA GLY A 128 0.04 -4.70 -3.07
C GLY A 128 -0.71 -3.50 -3.66
N GLU A 129 -0.19 -2.91 -4.74
CA GLU A 129 -0.77 -1.74 -5.41
C GLU A 129 -2.12 -2.09 -6.06
N GLY A 130 -2.25 -3.30 -6.63
CA GLY A 130 -3.53 -3.79 -7.12
C GLY A 130 -4.47 -4.28 -6.01
N ASN A 131 -3.91 -4.92 -4.97
CA ASN A 131 -4.67 -5.54 -3.89
C ASN A 131 -5.47 -4.54 -3.01
N GLN A 132 -5.03 -3.28 -2.91
CA GLN A 132 -5.73 -2.28 -2.08
C GLN A 132 -7.21 -2.11 -2.49
N SER A 133 -7.53 -2.18 -3.79
CA SER A 133 -8.89 -2.07 -4.29
C SER A 133 -9.72 -3.27 -3.85
N PHE A 134 -9.14 -4.48 -3.95
CA PHE A 134 -9.78 -5.72 -3.54
C PHE A 134 -10.17 -5.70 -2.06
N TYR A 135 -9.30 -5.20 -1.18
CA TYR A 135 -9.60 -5.07 0.24
C TYR A 135 -10.72 -4.07 0.52
N SER A 136 -10.75 -2.95 -0.21
CA SER A 136 -11.78 -1.93 -0.05
C SER A 136 -13.17 -2.44 -0.43
N PHE A 137 -13.29 -3.47 -1.28
CA PHE A 137 -14.57 -4.09 -1.60
C PHE A 137 -15.16 -4.87 -0.43
N GLY A 138 -14.33 -5.49 0.42
CA GLY A 138 -14.82 -6.13 1.66
C GLY A 138 -15.27 -5.11 2.70
N LEU A 139 -14.62 -3.95 2.73
CA LEU A 139 -15.11 -2.81 3.49
C LEU A 139 -16.46 -2.34 2.93
N ALA A 140 -16.59 -2.17 1.62
CA ALA A 140 -17.80 -1.68 0.96
C ALA A 140 -19.00 -2.64 1.07
N ASP A 141 -18.79 -3.92 0.77
CA ASP A 141 -19.82 -4.96 0.80
C ASP A 141 -19.17 -6.29 1.20
N SER A 142 -19.39 -6.68 2.45
CA SER A 142 -18.89 -7.94 3.00
C SER A 142 -19.69 -9.17 2.53
N THR A 143 -20.78 -8.97 1.79
CA THR A 143 -21.69 -10.06 1.37
C THR A 143 -21.46 -10.51 -0.07
N HIS A 144 -20.58 -9.83 -0.81
CA HIS A 144 -20.34 -10.13 -2.22
C HIS A 144 -19.72 -11.53 -2.41
N PRO A 145 -20.44 -12.50 -3.01
CA PRO A 145 -20.03 -13.91 -3.01
C PRO A 145 -18.73 -14.13 -3.79
N GLU A 146 -18.51 -13.41 -4.90
CA GLU A 146 -17.27 -13.51 -5.67
C GLU A 146 -16.04 -13.11 -4.85
N ASN A 147 -16.15 -12.06 -4.04
CA ASN A 147 -15.04 -11.58 -3.24
C ASN A 147 -14.74 -12.52 -2.07
N ILE A 148 -15.76 -13.18 -1.50
CA ILE A 148 -15.56 -14.26 -0.52
C ILE A 148 -14.79 -15.43 -1.16
N ARG A 149 -15.18 -15.85 -2.37
CA ARG A 149 -14.48 -16.94 -3.10
C ARG A 149 -13.04 -16.57 -3.40
N ARG A 150 -12.80 -15.36 -3.91
CA ARG A 150 -11.46 -14.81 -4.19
C ARG A 150 -10.60 -14.74 -2.94
N ALA A 151 -11.14 -14.20 -1.85
CA ALA A 151 -10.38 -14.05 -0.61
C ALA A 151 -9.89 -15.42 -0.09
N LYS A 152 -10.75 -16.46 -0.13
CA LYS A 152 -10.37 -17.83 0.21
C LYS A 152 -9.31 -18.39 -0.73
N ARG A 153 -9.50 -18.23 -2.05
CA ARG A 153 -8.59 -18.78 -3.06
C ARG A 153 -7.21 -18.12 -3.01
N PHE A 154 -7.17 -16.79 -2.96
CA PHE A 154 -5.91 -16.04 -2.88
C PHE A 154 -5.18 -16.32 -1.55
N ALA A 155 -5.92 -16.54 -0.46
CA ALA A 155 -5.30 -16.96 0.80
C ALA A 155 -4.67 -18.36 0.72
N ALA A 156 -5.32 -19.32 0.04
CA ALA A 156 -4.82 -20.68 -0.10
C ALA A 156 -3.41 -20.75 -0.74
N MET A 157 -3.11 -19.83 -1.66
CA MET A 157 -1.80 -19.69 -2.33
C MET A 157 -0.65 -19.40 -1.36
N TYR A 158 -0.94 -18.87 -0.16
CA TYR A 158 0.07 -18.51 0.84
C TYR A 158 -0.04 -19.33 2.12
N MET A 159 -0.97 -20.28 2.18
CA MET A 159 -1.20 -21.13 3.35
C MET A 159 -0.79 -22.58 3.11
N ALA A 160 -0.06 -22.86 2.03
CA ALA A 160 0.26 -24.21 1.56
C ALA A 160 -1.00 -25.08 1.31
N GLU A 161 -2.11 -24.43 0.91
CA GLU A 161 -3.39 -25.11 0.61
C GLU A 161 -3.66 -25.19 -0.90
N ASP A 162 -2.94 -24.42 -1.72
CA ASP A 162 -3.01 -24.46 -3.19
C ASP A 162 -1.79 -25.21 -3.78
N PRO A 163 -1.98 -26.39 -4.39
CA PRO A 163 -0.88 -27.15 -4.99
C PRO A 163 -0.30 -26.52 -6.26
N GLU A 164 -1.02 -25.64 -6.94
CA GLU A 164 -0.52 -24.91 -8.13
C GLU A 164 0.33 -23.69 -7.72
N ALA A 165 0.14 -23.22 -6.49
CA ALA A 165 0.85 -22.08 -5.93
C ALA A 165 1.55 -22.42 -4.59
N PRO A 166 2.60 -23.26 -4.59
CA PRO A 166 3.33 -23.65 -3.37
C PRO A 166 4.29 -22.53 -2.90
N ASN A 167 3.75 -21.33 -2.66
CA ASN A 167 4.51 -20.13 -2.30
C ASN A 167 5.02 -20.15 -0.87
N TYR A 168 4.33 -20.83 0.04
CA TYR A 168 4.61 -20.82 1.48
C TYR A 168 5.17 -22.15 1.96
N ASP A 169 6.23 -22.08 2.76
CA ASP A 169 6.77 -23.20 3.51
C ASP A 169 6.32 -23.11 4.98
N PRO A 170 5.47 -24.03 5.48
CA PRO A 170 4.98 -23.99 6.85
C PRO A 170 5.99 -24.47 7.90
N GLU A 171 7.05 -25.19 7.52
CA GLU A 171 8.10 -25.64 8.45
C GLU A 171 8.96 -24.45 8.87
N TYR A 172 9.42 -23.68 7.87
CA TYR A 172 10.31 -22.54 8.10
C TYR A 172 9.58 -21.20 8.19
N LYS A 173 8.26 -21.19 7.92
CA LYS A 173 7.39 -20.00 7.93
C LYS A 173 7.94 -18.91 7.01
N ILE A 174 8.16 -19.26 5.75
CA ILE A 174 8.69 -18.37 4.72
C ILE A 174 7.81 -18.38 3.47
N ILE A 175 7.71 -17.22 2.82
CA ILE A 175 7.36 -17.15 1.41
C ILE A 175 8.66 -17.40 0.62
N ARG A 176 8.63 -18.40 -0.27
CA ARG A 176 9.83 -19.09 -0.75
C ARG A 176 10.66 -18.30 -1.77
N SER A 177 10.17 -17.17 -2.25
CA SER A 177 10.86 -16.26 -3.18
C SER A 177 10.35 -14.83 -2.98
N PRO A 178 11.11 -13.78 -3.36
CA PRO A 178 10.56 -12.43 -3.54
C PRO A 178 9.51 -12.33 -4.66
N PHE A 179 9.59 -13.23 -5.65
CA PHE A 179 8.70 -13.26 -6.81
C PHE A 179 7.87 -14.53 -6.78
N HIS A 180 6.54 -14.38 -6.70
CA HIS A 180 5.62 -15.49 -6.49
C HIS A 180 4.21 -15.11 -6.95
N GLY A 181 3.26 -16.03 -6.87
CA GLY A 181 1.88 -15.74 -7.26
C GLY A 181 1.05 -17.00 -7.43
N SER A 182 0.05 -16.95 -8.30
CA SER A 182 -0.87 -18.07 -8.56
C SER A 182 -0.26 -19.26 -9.28
N VAL A 183 0.98 -19.15 -9.76
CA VAL A 183 1.73 -20.24 -10.42
C VAL A 183 2.96 -20.68 -9.62
N GLY A 184 3.01 -20.29 -8.34
CA GLY A 184 4.10 -20.64 -7.43
C GLY A 184 5.28 -19.65 -7.42
N PRO A 185 6.31 -19.93 -6.60
CA PRO A 185 7.49 -19.11 -6.47
C PRO A 185 8.41 -19.21 -7.69
N ARG A 186 9.03 -18.10 -8.07
CA ARG A 186 10.08 -18.06 -9.08
C ARG A 186 11.44 -18.36 -8.45
N PHE A 187 12.08 -19.45 -8.89
CA PHE A 187 13.43 -19.84 -8.47
C PHE A 187 14.50 -19.64 -9.54
N HIS A 188 14.09 -19.39 -10.78
CA HIS A 188 15.01 -19.25 -11.91
C HIS A 188 14.76 -17.93 -12.64
N ALA A 189 15.79 -17.11 -12.73
CA ALA A 189 15.78 -15.90 -13.54
C ALA A 189 16.18 -16.20 -14.98
N ASP A 190 15.58 -15.46 -15.93
CA ASP A 190 16.18 -15.31 -17.23
C ASP A 190 17.20 -14.15 -17.25
N LEU A 191 17.95 -14.05 -18.35
CA LEU A 191 18.96 -13.00 -18.51
C LEU A 191 18.35 -11.59 -18.49
N ALA A 192 17.12 -11.42 -18.99
CA ALA A 192 16.50 -10.10 -19.04
C ALA A 192 16.16 -9.60 -17.63
N MET A 193 15.57 -10.46 -16.79
CA MET A 193 15.27 -10.19 -15.40
C MET A 193 16.54 -9.89 -14.60
N ALA A 194 17.54 -10.77 -14.67
CA ALA A 194 18.78 -10.57 -13.90
C ALA A 194 19.51 -9.28 -14.30
N LYS A 195 19.53 -8.93 -15.60
CA LYS A 195 20.07 -7.64 -16.06
C LYS A 195 19.33 -6.47 -15.43
N VAL A 196 18.00 -6.44 -15.48
CA VAL A 196 17.21 -5.34 -14.94
C VAL A 196 17.37 -5.22 -13.41
N LEU A 197 17.37 -6.34 -12.69
CA LEU A 197 17.37 -6.33 -11.22
C LEU A 197 18.74 -6.06 -10.61
N LEU A 198 19.82 -6.31 -11.35
CA LEU A 198 21.21 -6.04 -10.95
C LEU A 198 21.75 -4.72 -11.54
N ASP A 199 21.02 -4.07 -12.45
CA ASP A 199 21.45 -2.81 -13.07
C ASP A 199 21.39 -1.65 -12.07
N PRO A 200 22.52 -1.01 -11.71
CA PRO A 200 22.53 0.13 -10.80
C PRO A 200 21.97 1.42 -11.42
N ILE A 201 21.77 1.48 -12.75
CA ILE A 201 21.32 2.68 -13.49
C ILE A 201 19.96 2.52 -14.17
N TYR A 202 19.24 1.42 -13.91
CA TYR A 202 17.92 1.14 -14.48
C TYR A 202 16.92 2.31 -14.36
N TYR A 203 16.87 3.00 -13.21
CA TYR A 203 16.10 4.23 -13.05
C TYR A 203 16.94 5.50 -13.17
N PRO A 204 16.34 6.62 -13.63
CA PRO A 204 17.00 7.91 -13.68
C PRO A 204 17.68 8.29 -12.37
N GLY A 205 18.93 8.75 -12.47
CA GLY A 205 19.78 9.12 -11.34
C GLY A 205 20.75 8.02 -10.89
N GLY A 206 20.47 6.75 -11.21
CA GLY A 206 21.31 5.61 -10.83
C GLY A 206 21.60 5.50 -9.33
N VAL A 207 22.47 4.57 -8.95
CA VAL A 207 23.05 4.49 -7.61
C VAL A 207 24.57 4.41 -7.69
N ALA A 208 25.25 4.82 -6.61
CA ALA A 208 26.70 4.74 -6.53
C ALA A 208 27.19 3.28 -6.56
N HIS A 209 28.46 3.10 -6.93
CA HIS A 209 29.07 1.77 -6.95
C HIS A 209 29.04 1.12 -5.55
N GLY A 210 28.67 -0.16 -5.47
CA GLY A 210 28.44 -0.87 -4.20
C GLY A 210 27.02 -0.73 -3.64
N HIS A 211 26.14 -0.01 -4.33
CA HIS A 211 24.72 0.11 -4.00
C HIS A 211 23.86 -0.65 -5.01
N ALA A 212 22.73 -1.17 -4.54
CA ALA A 212 21.72 -1.76 -5.40
C ALA A 212 20.66 -0.74 -5.79
N GLN A 213 20.13 -0.85 -7.01
CA GLN A 213 18.89 -0.18 -7.32
C GLN A 213 17.68 -1.00 -6.84
N ARG A 214 17.67 -2.30 -7.17
CA ARG A 214 16.69 -3.28 -6.69
C ARG A 214 17.35 -4.42 -5.91
N SER A 215 18.41 -5.03 -6.46
CA SER A 215 19.12 -6.14 -5.80
C SER A 215 20.64 -6.09 -6.06
N ASN A 216 21.40 -6.86 -5.30
CA ASN A 216 22.81 -7.13 -5.55
C ASN A 216 23.17 -8.57 -5.14
N LEU A 217 24.40 -8.97 -5.45
CA LEU A 217 24.95 -10.30 -5.16
C LEU A 217 25.97 -10.30 -4.01
N TYR A 218 26.12 -9.17 -3.32
CA TYR A 218 27.08 -9.04 -2.22
C TYR A 218 26.62 -9.89 -1.00
N PRO A 219 27.52 -10.59 -0.29
CA PRO A 219 28.97 -10.64 -0.45
C PRO A 219 29.48 -11.78 -1.35
N VAL A 220 28.59 -12.55 -1.99
CA VAL A 220 28.98 -13.69 -2.83
C VAL A 220 29.76 -13.23 -4.07
N ILE A 221 29.31 -12.13 -4.66
CA ILE A 221 30.08 -11.35 -5.63
C ILE A 221 30.19 -9.93 -5.06
N GLU A 222 31.41 -9.52 -4.74
CA GLU A 222 31.67 -8.18 -4.20
C GLU A 222 31.47 -7.11 -5.28
N ASP A 223 32.14 -7.30 -6.42
CA ASP A 223 32.07 -6.41 -7.56
C ASP A 223 31.66 -7.19 -8.82
N LEU A 224 30.45 -6.94 -9.30
CA LEU A 224 29.96 -7.50 -10.56
C LEU A 224 30.37 -6.60 -11.72
N GLU A 225 31.06 -7.17 -12.71
CA GLU A 225 31.48 -6.43 -13.89
C GLU A 225 30.30 -5.98 -14.76
N GLU A 226 30.31 -4.74 -15.30
CA GLU A 226 29.15 -4.16 -16.02
C GLU A 226 28.69 -5.01 -17.21
N ASN A 227 29.62 -5.68 -17.90
CA ASN A 227 29.37 -6.47 -19.09
C ASN A 227 29.33 -7.98 -18.83
N TRP A 228 29.03 -8.39 -17.59
CA TRP A 228 28.94 -9.80 -17.17
C TRP A 228 28.04 -10.66 -18.08
N PHE A 229 27.06 -10.03 -18.73
CA PHE A 229 26.10 -10.66 -19.62
C PHE A 229 26.58 -10.86 -21.07
N GLU A 230 27.72 -10.27 -21.48
CA GLU A 230 28.24 -10.42 -22.86
C GLU A 230 28.90 -11.78 -23.09
N ASN A 231 29.42 -12.40 -22.03
CA ASN A 231 30.00 -13.75 -22.07
C ASN A 231 28.97 -14.77 -21.56
N MET A 232 28.55 -15.70 -22.42
CA MET A 232 27.51 -16.68 -22.08
C MET A 232 27.86 -17.55 -20.86
N GLU A 233 29.11 -18.03 -20.74
CA GLU A 233 29.52 -18.87 -19.61
C GLU A 233 29.50 -18.07 -18.29
N ARG A 234 29.89 -16.80 -18.35
CA ARG A 234 29.82 -15.91 -17.18
C ARG A 234 28.37 -15.59 -16.82
N ALA A 235 27.54 -15.28 -17.81
CA ALA A 235 26.12 -15.03 -17.61
C ALA A 235 25.43 -16.22 -16.93
N GLU A 236 25.69 -17.45 -17.37
CA GLU A 236 25.15 -18.67 -16.73
C GLU A 236 25.60 -18.83 -15.27
N LYS A 237 26.85 -18.49 -14.95
CA LYS A 237 27.34 -18.51 -13.55
C LYS A 237 26.65 -17.46 -12.69
N ILE A 238 26.46 -16.24 -13.22
CA ILE A 238 25.77 -15.17 -12.51
C ILE A 238 24.30 -15.50 -12.30
N LEU A 239 23.63 -16.11 -13.28
CA LEU A 239 22.23 -16.54 -13.14
C LEU A 239 22.05 -17.57 -12.02
N LYS A 240 22.94 -18.56 -11.92
CA LYS A 240 22.90 -19.53 -10.80
C LYS A 240 23.08 -18.86 -9.43
N ILE A 241 24.01 -17.91 -9.34
CA ILE A 241 24.21 -17.14 -8.11
C ILE A 241 22.97 -16.28 -7.82
N PHE A 242 22.38 -15.65 -8.83
CA PHE A 242 21.17 -14.84 -8.68
C PHE A 242 19.99 -15.68 -8.18
N ASP A 243 19.80 -16.87 -8.74
CA ASP A 243 18.78 -17.83 -8.30
C ASP A 243 18.92 -18.14 -6.81
N ASP A 244 20.13 -18.43 -6.34
CA ASP A 244 20.38 -18.74 -4.93
C ASP A 244 20.29 -17.51 -4.00
N VAL A 245 20.87 -16.38 -4.41
CA VAL A 245 21.12 -15.21 -3.55
C VAL A 245 19.96 -14.21 -3.52
N VAL A 246 19.16 -14.18 -4.59
CA VAL A 246 18.04 -13.23 -4.75
C VAL A 246 16.70 -13.95 -4.76
N LEU A 247 16.57 -15.10 -5.44
CA LEU A 247 15.27 -15.75 -5.66
C LEU A 247 14.93 -16.85 -4.65
N ASN A 248 15.93 -17.49 -4.04
CA ASN A 248 15.72 -18.64 -3.17
C ASN A 248 15.65 -18.23 -1.68
N GLY A 249 14.52 -17.63 -1.29
CA GLY A 249 14.32 -17.18 0.08
C GLY A 249 13.21 -16.15 0.25
N ASP A 250 13.05 -15.70 1.49
CA ASP A 250 12.05 -14.71 1.89
C ASP A 250 12.68 -13.34 2.13
N ILE A 251 11.85 -12.30 2.00
CA ILE A 251 12.20 -10.90 2.23
C ILE A 251 11.11 -10.20 3.05
N PRO A 252 11.43 -9.14 3.80
CA PRO A 252 10.44 -8.43 4.61
C PRO A 252 9.24 -7.91 3.83
N ASP A 253 9.40 -7.59 2.55
CA ASP A 253 8.31 -7.07 1.70
C ASP A 253 7.10 -8.03 1.66
N ASN A 254 7.37 -9.34 1.72
CA ASN A 254 6.35 -10.38 1.77
C ASN A 254 5.50 -10.35 3.06
N LEU A 255 5.87 -9.62 4.11
CA LEU A 255 5.03 -9.42 5.31
C LEU A 255 3.68 -8.79 4.96
N ALA A 256 3.58 -8.02 3.87
CA ALA A 256 2.32 -7.44 3.42
C ALA A 256 1.29 -8.49 2.96
N ALA A 257 1.69 -9.76 2.79
CA ALA A 257 0.78 -10.90 2.60
C ALA A 257 -0.23 -11.07 3.73
N THR A 258 0.13 -10.65 4.93
CA THR A 258 -0.77 -10.65 6.09
C THR A 258 -2.08 -9.91 5.83
N ALA A 259 -2.09 -8.83 5.02
CA ALA A 259 -3.33 -8.13 4.67
C ALA A 259 -4.27 -8.97 3.78
N LEU A 260 -3.72 -9.72 2.81
CA LEU A 260 -4.49 -10.61 1.95
C LEU A 260 -5.18 -11.71 2.75
N ILE A 261 -4.45 -12.30 3.70
CA ILE A 261 -4.98 -13.35 4.59
C ILE A 261 -5.94 -12.76 5.62
N THR A 262 -5.68 -11.55 6.12
CA THR A 262 -6.60 -10.85 7.02
C THR A 262 -7.92 -10.54 6.31
N ASN A 263 -7.88 -10.16 5.03
CA ASN A 263 -9.10 -9.98 4.23
C ASN A 263 -9.94 -11.26 4.17
N ALA A 264 -9.32 -12.43 3.98
CA ALA A 264 -10.01 -13.73 4.05
C ALA A 264 -10.60 -14.01 5.43
N TYR A 265 -9.88 -13.68 6.51
CA TYR A 265 -10.42 -13.76 7.87
C TYR A 265 -11.64 -12.85 8.07
N LEU A 266 -11.59 -11.59 7.61
CA LEU A 266 -12.68 -10.63 7.79
C LEU A 266 -13.98 -11.06 7.09
N TYR A 267 -13.89 -11.78 5.98
CA TYR A 267 -15.05 -12.36 5.30
C TYR A 267 -15.62 -13.61 5.98
N THR A 268 -14.78 -14.41 6.62
CA THR A 268 -15.12 -15.81 6.94
C THR A 268 -15.15 -16.12 8.44
N GLY A 269 -14.36 -15.39 9.23
CA GLY A 269 -14.13 -15.67 10.65
C GLY A 269 -13.38 -16.98 10.91
N GLU A 270 -12.79 -17.62 9.90
CA GLU A 270 -12.11 -18.91 10.07
C GLU A 270 -10.74 -18.73 10.75
N GLU A 271 -10.55 -19.38 11.91
CA GLU A 271 -9.38 -19.21 12.79
C GLU A 271 -8.04 -19.58 12.14
N LYS A 272 -8.05 -20.41 11.08
CA LYS A 272 -6.82 -20.79 10.36
C LYS A 272 -6.11 -19.57 9.75
N TYR A 273 -6.87 -18.57 9.28
CA TYR A 273 -6.31 -17.36 8.69
C TYR A 273 -5.60 -16.53 9.76
N LYS A 274 -6.26 -16.29 10.90
CA LYS A 274 -5.67 -15.58 12.04
C LYS A 274 -4.39 -16.24 12.52
N ARG A 275 -4.39 -17.56 12.69
CA ARG A 275 -3.21 -18.31 13.12
C ARG A 275 -2.02 -18.14 12.18
N TRP A 276 -2.25 -18.27 10.86
CA TRP A 276 -1.19 -18.08 9.87
C TRP A 276 -0.58 -16.67 9.95
N ILE A 277 -1.42 -15.63 10.08
CA ILE A 277 -0.98 -14.24 10.18
C ILE A 277 -0.06 -14.05 11.39
N LEU A 278 -0.46 -14.57 12.56
CA LEU A 278 0.34 -14.45 13.78
C LEU A 278 1.64 -15.24 13.66
N GLU A 279 1.58 -16.50 13.22
CA GLU A 279 2.77 -17.35 13.10
C GLU A 279 3.81 -16.76 12.13
N TYR A 280 3.37 -16.20 11.00
CA TYR A 280 4.27 -15.58 10.03
C TYR A 280 4.84 -14.25 10.52
N THR A 281 4.00 -13.39 11.13
CA THR A 281 4.45 -12.11 11.72
C THR A 281 5.45 -12.35 12.85
N GLU A 282 5.16 -13.29 13.75
CA GLU A 282 6.02 -13.63 14.89
C GLU A 282 7.34 -14.24 14.44
N ALA A 283 7.37 -15.04 13.36
CA ALA A 283 8.60 -15.56 12.80
C ALA A 283 9.54 -14.42 12.35
N TRP A 284 9.02 -13.36 11.74
CA TRP A 284 9.80 -12.17 11.40
C TRP A 284 10.23 -11.36 12.63
N MET A 285 9.40 -11.29 13.67
CA MET A 285 9.79 -10.69 14.95
C MET A 285 10.91 -11.49 15.64
N ASP A 286 10.86 -12.83 15.61
CA ASP A 286 11.91 -13.70 16.13
C ASP A 286 13.23 -13.52 15.36
N ARG A 287 13.17 -13.49 14.03
CA ARG A 287 14.34 -13.22 13.18
C ARG A 287 14.95 -11.84 13.47
N THR A 288 14.11 -10.83 13.65
CA THR A 288 14.52 -9.47 14.05
C THR A 288 15.25 -9.49 15.40
N ARG A 289 14.69 -10.18 16.41
CA ARG A 289 15.33 -10.34 17.73
C ARG A 289 16.68 -11.06 17.62
N ALA A 290 16.75 -12.13 16.84
CA ALA A 290 17.97 -12.89 16.61
C ALA A 290 19.03 -12.09 15.83
N ASN A 291 18.60 -11.11 15.03
CA ASN A 291 19.44 -10.23 14.24
C ASN A 291 19.74 -8.89 14.95
N ASN A 292 20.01 -8.93 16.26
CA ASN A 292 20.35 -7.75 17.07
C ASN A 292 19.31 -6.62 17.04
N GLY A 293 18.03 -6.97 16.85
CA GLY A 293 16.91 -6.02 16.88
C GLY A 293 16.65 -5.28 15.58
N ILE A 294 17.38 -5.55 14.49
CA ILE A 294 17.09 -4.99 13.16
C ILE A 294 16.48 -6.07 12.25
N ILE A 295 15.42 -5.71 11.51
CA ILE A 295 14.78 -6.64 10.59
C ILE A 295 15.77 -7.04 9.48
N PRO A 296 16.10 -8.33 9.32
CA PRO A 296 16.95 -8.78 8.22
C PRO A 296 16.21 -8.57 6.90
N ASP A 297 16.91 -8.25 5.81
CA ASP A 297 16.27 -8.08 4.49
C ASP A 297 16.32 -9.33 3.60
N ASN A 298 16.88 -10.43 4.12
CA ASN A 298 16.92 -11.71 3.43
C ASN A 298 16.97 -12.88 4.42
N VAL A 299 16.21 -13.93 4.08
CA VAL A 299 16.10 -15.17 4.83
C VAL A 299 16.14 -16.32 3.83
N GLY A 300 17.01 -17.31 4.04
CA GLY A 300 17.13 -18.44 3.11
C GLY A 300 16.01 -19.48 3.22
N PRO A 301 16.10 -20.55 2.41
CA PRO A 301 15.07 -21.59 2.33
C PRO A 301 14.87 -22.36 3.64
N THR A 302 15.82 -22.34 4.58
CA THR A 302 15.65 -22.96 5.91
C THR A 302 15.29 -21.96 7.00
N GLY A 303 14.80 -20.77 6.64
CA GLY A 303 14.42 -19.74 7.59
C GLY A 303 15.62 -19.03 8.26
N LYS A 304 16.84 -19.35 7.86
CA LYS A 304 18.08 -18.74 8.40
C LYS A 304 18.36 -17.41 7.73
N VAL A 305 18.61 -16.39 8.55
CA VAL A 305 19.04 -15.06 8.09
C VAL A 305 20.38 -15.16 7.38
N GLY A 306 20.50 -14.57 6.19
CA GLY A 306 21.77 -14.54 5.45
C GLY A 306 22.27 -15.89 4.93
N GLU A 307 21.42 -16.93 4.90
CA GLU A 307 21.83 -18.31 4.56
C GLU A 307 22.58 -18.40 3.22
N GLN A 308 22.03 -17.74 2.20
CA GLN A 308 22.61 -17.70 0.85
C GLN A 308 23.59 -16.53 0.67
N ARG A 309 23.90 -15.80 1.74
CA ARG A 309 24.75 -14.59 1.74
C ARG A 309 25.87 -14.66 2.77
N ASN A 310 26.38 -15.86 3.06
CA ASN A 310 27.48 -16.08 4.01
C ASN A 310 27.20 -15.48 5.42
N GLY A 311 25.94 -15.53 5.86
CA GLY A 311 25.50 -14.97 7.14
C GLY A 311 25.17 -13.48 7.10
N GLN A 312 25.28 -12.82 5.95
CA GLN A 312 24.94 -11.41 5.84
C GLN A 312 23.42 -11.17 5.79
N TRP A 313 22.92 -10.41 6.76
CA TRP A 313 21.50 -10.11 6.95
C TRP A 313 20.95 -8.98 6.06
N TRP A 314 21.82 -8.28 5.32
CA TRP A 314 21.46 -7.16 4.44
C TRP A 314 21.88 -7.39 2.97
N GLY A 315 21.24 -6.68 2.03
CA GLY A 315 21.55 -6.70 0.60
C GLY A 315 20.58 -7.51 -0.26
N GLY A 316 19.47 -7.99 0.30
CA GLY A 316 18.38 -8.66 -0.41
C GLY A 316 17.65 -7.78 -1.43
N PHE A 317 16.63 -8.34 -2.07
CA PHE A 317 15.75 -7.60 -3.00
C PHE A 317 15.00 -6.48 -2.23
N TYR A 318 15.11 -5.24 -2.71
CA TYR A 318 14.70 -4.03 -1.99
C TYR A 318 15.27 -3.91 -0.56
N GLY A 319 16.44 -4.51 -0.32
CA GLY A 319 17.07 -4.55 0.99
C GLY A 319 17.73 -3.24 1.42
N TRP A 320 18.39 -3.24 2.58
CA TRP A 320 19.00 -2.10 3.27
C TRP A 320 20.13 -1.40 2.51
N ASN A 321 20.62 -1.95 1.41
CA ASN A 321 21.58 -1.31 0.51
C ASN A 321 20.97 -1.02 -0.88
N SER A 322 19.64 -0.93 -0.97
CA SER A 322 18.93 -0.59 -2.20
C SER A 322 18.51 0.89 -2.24
N ARG A 323 18.14 1.40 -3.43
CA ARG A 323 17.58 2.76 -3.60
C ARG A 323 16.38 3.01 -2.68
N ASN A 324 15.47 2.03 -2.60
CA ASN A 324 14.28 2.13 -1.77
C ASN A 324 14.56 1.74 -0.30
N SER A 325 15.69 1.08 -0.04
CA SER A 325 16.15 0.64 1.27
C SER A 325 15.02 0.11 2.17
N ALA A 326 15.09 0.38 3.46
CA ALA A 326 14.13 -0.02 4.49
C ALA A 326 12.67 0.39 4.22
N ARG A 327 12.36 1.22 3.20
CA ARG A 327 11.00 1.69 2.92
C ARG A 327 10.03 0.53 2.73
N ASN A 328 10.39 -0.45 1.89
CA ASN A 328 9.51 -1.58 1.58
C ASN A 328 9.36 -2.51 2.79
N ALA A 329 10.46 -2.79 3.49
CA ALA A 329 10.43 -3.53 4.75
C ALA A 329 9.54 -2.84 5.81
N PHE A 330 9.62 -1.51 5.93
CA PHE A 330 8.84 -0.75 6.92
C PHE A 330 7.36 -0.71 6.55
N LEU A 331 7.07 -0.58 5.26
CA LEU A 331 5.72 -0.70 4.72
C LEU A 331 5.11 -2.03 5.13
N ALA A 332 5.75 -3.13 4.75
CA ALA A 332 5.25 -4.49 4.97
C ALA A 332 5.19 -4.86 6.47
N ALA A 333 6.18 -4.44 7.26
CA ALA A 333 6.18 -4.59 8.71
C ALA A 333 5.03 -3.81 9.37
N THR A 334 4.71 -2.61 8.88
CA THR A 334 3.56 -1.84 9.38
C THR A 334 2.25 -2.56 9.05
N VAL A 335 2.09 -3.07 7.83
CA VAL A 335 0.91 -3.85 7.42
C VAL A 335 0.71 -5.07 8.32
N ALA A 336 1.77 -5.85 8.55
CA ALA A 336 1.71 -7.03 9.41
C ALA A 336 1.40 -6.69 10.87
N ALA A 337 2.02 -5.64 11.41
CA ALA A 337 1.75 -5.16 12.77
C ALA A 337 0.30 -4.69 12.94
N GLU A 338 -0.24 -3.93 11.98
CA GLU A 338 -1.63 -3.46 12.00
C GLU A 338 -2.63 -4.63 11.88
N CYS A 339 -2.34 -5.62 11.03
CA CYS A 339 -3.17 -6.83 10.90
C CYS A 339 -3.16 -7.66 12.19
N ALA A 340 -1.99 -7.93 12.76
CA ALA A 340 -1.88 -8.68 14.00
C ALA A 340 -2.56 -7.96 15.17
N LEU A 341 -2.38 -6.64 15.29
CA LEU A 341 -3.07 -5.81 16.28
C LEU A 341 -4.59 -5.88 16.11
N LEU A 342 -5.11 -5.77 14.89
CA LEU A 342 -6.56 -5.86 14.62
C LEU A 342 -7.16 -7.18 15.11
N LEU A 343 -6.43 -8.28 14.95
CA LEU A 343 -6.92 -9.63 15.25
C LEU A 343 -6.76 -10.03 16.72
N THR A 344 -5.91 -9.34 17.47
CA THR A 344 -5.53 -9.73 18.85
C THR A 344 -5.84 -8.65 19.88
N GLY A 345 -5.84 -7.38 19.50
CA GLY A 345 -5.80 -6.25 20.43
C GLY A 345 -4.46 -6.08 21.14
N ASP A 346 -3.41 -6.83 20.75
CA ASP A 346 -2.09 -6.76 21.38
C ASP A 346 -1.22 -5.68 20.74
N PHE A 347 -0.99 -4.60 21.48
CA PHE A 347 -0.14 -3.49 21.06
C PHE A 347 1.35 -3.86 20.96
N GLY A 348 1.77 -5.03 21.48
CA GLY A 348 3.12 -5.55 21.34
C GLY A 348 3.54 -5.80 19.89
N TYR A 349 2.60 -6.10 18.98
CA TYR A 349 2.92 -6.25 17.56
C TYR A 349 3.42 -4.96 16.90
N LEU A 350 3.05 -3.79 17.45
CA LEU A 350 3.56 -2.51 16.95
C LEU A 350 5.08 -2.36 17.15
N ASP A 351 5.70 -3.13 18.06
CA ASP A 351 7.15 -3.12 18.24
C ASP A 351 7.91 -3.67 17.03
N LEU A 352 7.27 -4.43 16.13
CA LEU A 352 7.88 -4.87 14.87
C LEU A 352 8.38 -3.69 14.03
N ILE A 353 7.68 -2.55 14.05
CA ILE A 353 8.08 -1.33 13.34
C ILE A 353 8.65 -0.25 14.28
N ARG A 354 8.09 -0.09 15.49
CA ARG A 354 8.53 0.92 16.46
C ARG A 354 10.01 0.76 16.80
N SER A 355 10.45 -0.48 17.09
CA SER A 355 11.85 -0.77 17.42
C SER A 355 12.82 -0.41 16.30
N GLN A 356 12.40 -0.55 15.04
CA GLN A 356 13.23 -0.22 13.87
C GLN A 356 13.42 1.28 13.76
N ILE A 357 12.35 2.06 14.00
CA ILE A 357 12.40 3.53 14.00
C ILE A 357 13.28 4.04 15.14
N GLU A 358 13.13 3.48 16.35
CA GLU A 358 13.96 3.83 17.51
C GLU A 358 15.43 3.51 17.30
N PHE A 359 15.74 2.33 16.75
CA PHE A 359 17.11 1.94 16.43
C PHE A 359 17.75 2.94 15.46
N LEU A 360 17.06 3.28 14.36
CA LEU A 360 17.59 4.28 13.41
C LEU A 360 17.72 5.68 14.03
N LEU A 361 16.79 6.07 14.90
CA LEU A 361 16.88 7.34 15.64
C LEU A 361 18.01 7.36 16.67
N SER A 362 18.44 6.20 17.19
CA SER A 362 19.61 6.11 18.08
C SER A 362 20.93 6.37 17.33
N LEU A 363 20.94 6.14 16.02
CA LEU A 363 22.06 6.40 15.12
C LEU A 363 22.05 7.82 14.53
N ALA A 364 21.01 8.60 14.80
CA ALA A 364 20.77 9.90 14.18
C ALA A 364 21.90 10.90 14.46
N LYS A 365 22.14 11.80 13.50
CA LYS A 365 23.11 12.89 13.56
C LYS A 365 22.40 14.22 13.39
N THR A 366 22.92 15.27 14.01
CA THR A 366 22.44 16.63 13.80
C THR A 366 23.43 17.36 12.89
N ARG A 367 22.94 17.88 11.76
CA ARG A 367 23.72 18.75 10.86
C ARG A 367 23.94 20.11 11.51
N GLU A 368 24.91 20.89 11.01
CA GLU A 368 25.31 22.18 11.59
C GLU A 368 24.17 23.20 11.74
N ASP A 369 23.15 23.15 10.87
CA ASP A 369 21.96 23.99 10.91
C ASP A 369 20.86 23.47 11.87
N GLY A 370 21.12 22.37 12.57
CA GLY A 370 20.19 21.74 13.50
C GLY A 370 19.26 20.71 12.87
N GLN A 371 19.39 20.39 11.57
CA GLN A 371 18.61 19.33 10.92
C GLN A 371 18.98 17.95 11.49
N LEU A 372 17.99 17.21 11.98
CA LEU A 372 18.16 15.83 12.38
C LEU A 372 18.15 14.91 11.15
N LEU A 373 19.16 14.06 11.04
CA LEU A 373 19.35 13.12 9.95
C LEU A 373 19.43 11.70 10.50
N VAL A 374 18.74 10.76 9.87
CA VAL A 374 18.79 9.33 10.20
C VAL A 374 19.46 8.55 9.08
N PRO A 375 20.20 7.46 9.38
CA PRO A 375 20.79 6.66 8.32
C PRO A 375 19.67 5.96 7.52
N THR A 376 19.81 5.93 6.21
CA THR A 376 18.85 5.27 5.31
C THR A 376 19.32 3.91 4.86
N ARG A 377 20.62 3.59 4.97
CA ARG A 377 21.20 2.38 4.37
C ARG A 377 22.40 1.85 5.15
N ILE A 378 22.72 0.58 4.91
CA ILE A 378 23.92 -0.08 5.43
C ILE A 378 24.78 -0.60 4.28
N THR A 379 26.10 -0.43 4.41
CA THR A 379 27.11 -0.93 3.47
C THR A 379 28.17 -1.72 4.26
N PRO A 380 29.20 -2.30 3.61
CA PRO A 380 30.32 -2.92 4.34
C PRO A 380 31.04 -1.94 5.29
N ASN A 381 30.91 -0.63 5.05
CA ASN A 381 31.50 0.42 5.88
C ASN A 381 30.60 0.87 7.05
N GLY A 382 29.41 0.28 7.18
CA GLY A 382 28.43 0.58 8.23
C GLY A 382 27.26 1.43 7.74
N TRP A 383 26.62 2.15 8.66
CA TRP A 383 25.43 2.97 8.40
C TRP A 383 25.80 4.30 7.73
N GLU A 384 25.10 4.64 6.65
CA GLU A 384 25.34 5.83 5.85
C GLU A 384 24.04 6.38 5.24
N GLY A 385 24.14 7.33 4.29
CA GLY A 385 22.98 7.95 3.64
C GLY A 385 22.08 8.71 4.61
N TYR A 386 22.69 9.56 5.43
CA TYR A 386 21.98 10.29 6.48
C TYR A 386 21.07 11.38 5.88
N GLU A 387 19.75 11.22 6.02
CA GLU A 387 18.72 12.08 5.41
C GLU A 387 17.65 12.48 6.45
N PRO A 388 16.93 13.60 6.23
CA PRO A 388 15.72 13.90 6.99
C PRO A 388 14.70 12.76 6.88
N ARG A 389 13.92 12.54 7.93
CA ARG A 389 12.90 11.48 7.95
C ARG A 389 11.54 12.05 8.30
N GLY A 390 10.60 11.86 7.37
CA GLY A 390 9.17 12.08 7.62
C GLY A 390 8.58 11.07 8.60
N ILE A 391 7.33 11.28 9.01
CA ILE A 391 6.70 10.50 10.08
C ILE A 391 5.80 9.38 9.59
N GLN A 392 5.78 9.07 8.28
CA GLN A 392 4.80 8.16 7.65
C GLN A 392 4.50 6.89 8.46
N TRP A 393 5.53 6.14 8.85
CA TRP A 393 5.36 4.88 9.59
C TRP A 393 5.07 5.12 11.07
N LEU A 394 5.78 6.07 11.69
CA LEU A 394 5.62 6.38 13.10
C LEU A 394 4.24 6.97 13.42
N ALA A 395 3.70 7.80 12.54
CA ALA A 395 2.36 8.37 12.69
C ALA A 395 1.26 7.30 12.58
N ARG A 396 1.50 6.18 11.87
CA ARG A 396 0.61 5.01 11.88
C ARG A 396 0.70 4.24 13.18
N VAL A 397 1.91 4.03 13.69
CA VAL A 397 2.12 3.43 15.02
C VAL A 397 1.44 4.27 16.10
N TYR A 398 1.67 5.58 16.09
CA TYR A 398 1.01 6.51 17.01
C TYR A 398 -0.51 6.50 16.82
N HIS A 399 -1.01 6.55 15.58
CA HIS A 399 -2.44 6.41 15.30
C HIS A 399 -3.01 5.11 15.89
N ALA A 400 -2.24 4.03 15.82
CA ALA A 400 -2.62 2.75 16.34
C ALA A 400 -2.69 2.75 17.88
N SER A 401 -1.66 3.25 18.55
CA SER A 401 -1.47 3.12 19.99
C SER A 401 -2.03 4.28 20.81
N MET A 402 -2.00 5.50 20.26
CA MET A 402 -2.08 6.77 20.99
C MET A 402 -1.10 6.85 22.18
N ASP A 403 0.01 6.10 22.11
CA ASP A 403 0.98 5.98 23.20
C ASP A 403 1.90 7.22 23.26
N THR A 404 2.17 7.69 24.48
CA THR A 404 3.10 8.80 24.73
C THR A 404 4.49 8.52 24.16
N ARG A 405 4.97 7.28 24.18
CA ARG A 405 6.26 6.87 23.58
C ARG A 405 6.31 7.21 22.09
N ASP A 406 5.24 6.91 21.36
CA ASP A 406 5.17 7.19 19.92
C ASP A 406 5.06 8.69 19.65
N TYR A 407 4.32 9.42 20.49
CA TYR A 407 4.25 10.88 20.46
C TYR A 407 5.61 11.55 20.70
N GLU A 408 6.38 11.10 21.69
CA GLU A 408 7.72 11.60 22.01
C GLU A 408 8.70 11.40 20.85
N LEU A 409 8.60 10.28 20.12
CA LEU A 409 9.40 10.04 18.92
C LEU A 409 9.03 11.02 17.78
N ILE A 410 7.73 11.28 17.56
CA ILE A 410 7.28 12.23 16.53
C ILE A 410 7.74 13.64 16.87
N THR A 411 7.60 14.06 18.14
CA THR A 411 8.03 15.39 18.57
C THR A 411 9.54 15.58 18.53
N ARG A 412 10.32 14.52 18.79
CA ARG A 412 11.78 14.52 18.56
C ARG A 412 12.11 14.76 17.08
N LEU A 413 11.45 14.07 16.14
CA LEU A 413 11.62 14.31 14.70
C LEU A 413 11.24 15.74 14.33
N ARG A 414 10.06 16.22 14.76
CA ARG A 414 9.57 17.58 14.51
C ARG A 414 10.54 18.65 14.99
N SER A 415 11.04 18.52 16.22
CA SER A 415 11.99 19.48 16.80
C SER A 415 13.35 19.50 16.10
N GLY A 416 13.70 18.44 15.39
CA GLY A 416 14.90 18.33 14.57
C GLY A 416 14.71 18.72 13.10
N GLU A 417 13.48 18.96 12.64
CA GLU A 417 13.20 19.28 11.23
C GLU A 417 13.44 20.76 10.91
N ARG A 418 14.14 21.04 9.81
CA ARG A 418 14.52 22.39 9.36
C ARG A 418 14.22 22.64 7.88
N GLU A 419 14.00 21.60 7.09
CA GLU A 419 13.82 21.69 5.64
C GLU A 419 12.34 21.70 5.22
N SER A 420 11.48 20.99 5.95
CA SER A 420 10.08 20.75 5.58
C SER A 420 9.09 21.56 6.42
N ASP A 421 8.04 22.11 5.80
CA ASP A 421 6.92 22.74 6.50
C ASP A 421 5.88 21.69 6.91
N TRP A 422 5.80 21.41 8.21
CA TRP A 422 4.84 20.44 8.77
C TRP A 422 3.39 20.93 8.73
N ASN A 423 3.11 22.16 8.30
CA ASN A 423 1.75 22.64 8.07
C ASN A 423 1.34 22.62 6.60
N GLU A 424 2.28 22.32 5.69
CA GLU A 424 2.03 22.30 4.26
C GLU A 424 1.03 21.21 3.90
N VAL A 425 0.09 21.57 3.02
CA VAL A 425 -0.92 20.67 2.48
C VAL A 425 -0.75 20.61 0.97
N GLU A 426 -0.28 19.46 0.48
CA GLU A 426 -0.04 19.25 -0.95
C GLU A 426 -1.35 19.10 -1.76
N VAL A 427 -1.36 19.68 -2.97
CA VAL A 427 -2.36 19.43 -4.01
C VAL A 427 -1.84 18.30 -4.91
N ALA A 428 -1.98 17.07 -4.44
CA ALA A 428 -1.50 15.89 -5.13
C ALA A 428 -2.47 14.72 -5.03
N GLY A 429 -2.55 13.94 -6.10
CA GLY A 429 -3.18 12.61 -6.11
C GLY A 429 -2.21 11.49 -5.76
N ASP A 430 -1.04 11.83 -5.21
CA ASP A 430 -0.09 10.83 -4.74
C ASP A 430 -0.74 9.95 -3.67
N ARG A 431 -0.61 8.65 -3.89
CA ARG A 431 -1.20 7.59 -3.07
C ARG A 431 -0.25 7.15 -1.96
N SER A 432 1.04 7.41 -2.13
CA SER A 432 2.09 6.89 -1.28
C SER A 432 2.34 7.74 -0.02
N SER A 433 2.25 9.07 -0.12
CA SER A 433 2.36 10.03 0.98
C SER A 433 1.02 10.16 1.72
N GLY A 434 1.06 10.21 3.04
CA GLY A 434 -0.12 10.53 3.85
C GLY A 434 -0.25 12.02 4.21
N ASN A 435 0.75 12.87 3.94
CA ASN A 435 0.86 14.23 4.50
C ASN A 435 0.51 14.26 6.01
N LEU A 436 1.07 13.30 6.76
CA LEU A 436 0.67 13.00 8.14
C LEU A 436 1.20 14.03 9.13
N GLU A 437 2.23 14.80 8.76
CA GLU A 437 2.81 15.90 9.50
C GLU A 437 1.77 17.00 9.76
N ALA A 438 1.06 17.44 8.71
CA ALA A 438 0.02 18.47 8.80
C ALA A 438 -1.18 18.00 9.64
N ARG A 439 -1.55 16.72 9.51
CA ARG A 439 -2.55 16.07 10.37
C ARG A 439 -2.08 16.00 11.82
N PHE A 440 -0.82 15.66 12.07
CA PHE A 440 -0.27 15.60 13.44
C PHE A 440 -0.33 16.99 14.09
N ASN A 441 0.09 18.04 13.37
CA ASN A 441 0.02 19.41 13.85
C ASN A 441 -1.41 19.90 14.08
N TYR A 442 -2.42 19.37 13.36
CA TYR A 442 -3.83 19.66 13.65
C TYR A 442 -4.23 19.17 15.05
N TYR A 443 -3.95 17.91 15.37
CA TYR A 443 -4.28 17.34 16.69
C TYR A 443 -3.44 17.94 17.82
N ASP A 444 -2.25 18.45 17.52
CA ASP A 444 -1.41 19.20 18.46
C ASP A 444 -1.78 20.70 18.56
N GLY A 445 -2.85 21.15 17.88
CA GLY A 445 -3.36 22.52 17.93
C GLY A 445 -2.53 23.56 17.18
N VAL A 446 -1.51 23.14 16.41
CA VAL A 446 -0.61 24.01 15.64
C VAL A 446 -1.19 24.36 14.26
N ASN A 447 -2.01 23.48 13.67
CA ASN A 447 -2.59 23.66 12.33
C ASN A 447 -4.14 23.58 12.35
N PRO A 448 -4.85 24.49 13.05
CA PRO A 448 -6.28 24.35 13.36
C PRO A 448 -7.22 24.41 12.14
N ASP A 449 -6.79 25.03 11.04
CA ASP A 449 -7.55 25.16 9.78
C ASP A 449 -7.22 24.04 8.77
N TRP A 450 -6.38 23.07 9.16
CA TRP A 450 -5.98 21.93 8.34
C TRP A 450 -7.13 21.15 7.69
N PRO A 451 -8.27 20.84 8.37
CA PRO A 451 -9.34 20.07 7.75
C PRO A 451 -9.89 20.76 6.49
N GLU A 452 -10.05 22.08 6.53
CA GLU A 452 -10.51 22.87 5.39
C GLU A 452 -9.44 22.89 4.29
N LYS A 453 -8.18 23.17 4.63
CA LYS A 453 -7.06 23.16 3.66
C LYS A 453 -6.93 21.82 2.94
N ARG A 454 -7.00 20.71 3.66
CA ARG A 454 -6.88 19.35 3.12
C ARG A 454 -8.02 19.02 2.14
N LEU A 455 -9.26 19.32 2.53
CA LEU A 455 -10.42 19.14 1.67
C LEU A 455 -10.36 20.05 0.43
N GLN A 456 -9.87 21.27 0.57
CA GLN A 456 -9.68 22.21 -0.54
C GLN A 456 -8.62 21.69 -1.52
N ALA A 457 -7.49 21.19 -1.03
CA ALA A 457 -6.42 20.64 -1.86
C ALA A 457 -6.90 19.44 -2.68
N GLU A 458 -7.67 18.53 -2.07
CA GLU A 458 -8.28 17.41 -2.82
C GLU A 458 -9.31 17.91 -3.83
N TYR A 459 -10.16 18.88 -3.48
CA TYR A 459 -11.10 19.46 -4.43
C TYR A 459 -10.41 20.05 -5.65
N GLN A 460 -9.30 20.78 -5.45
CA GLN A 460 -8.50 21.34 -6.54
C GLN A 460 -7.93 20.25 -7.46
N TYR A 461 -7.38 19.18 -6.88
CA TYR A 461 -6.87 18.04 -7.65
C TYR A 461 -7.97 17.36 -8.47
N VAL A 462 -9.10 17.01 -7.83
CA VAL A 462 -10.22 16.33 -8.51
C VAL A 462 -10.81 17.23 -9.60
N MET A 463 -10.91 18.54 -9.37
CA MET A 463 -11.40 19.48 -10.38
C MET A 463 -10.46 19.51 -11.60
N ALA A 464 -9.14 19.50 -11.39
CA ALA A 464 -8.19 19.44 -12.50
C ALA A 464 -8.34 18.14 -13.31
N MET A 465 -8.52 16.99 -12.64
CA MET A 465 -8.79 15.72 -13.32
C MET A 465 -10.12 15.75 -14.08
N TYR A 466 -11.19 16.23 -13.45
CA TYR A 466 -12.52 16.37 -14.06
C TYR A 466 -12.47 17.21 -15.33
N GLU A 467 -11.80 18.36 -15.28
CA GLU A 467 -11.65 19.26 -16.43
C GLU A 467 -10.79 18.64 -17.54
N PHE A 468 -9.74 17.90 -17.17
CA PHE A 468 -8.94 17.14 -18.14
C PHE A 468 -9.80 16.11 -18.88
N ILE A 469 -10.58 15.30 -18.16
CA ILE A 469 -11.47 14.28 -18.75
C ILE A 469 -12.52 14.94 -19.66
N ARG A 470 -13.15 16.02 -19.17
CA ARG A 470 -14.21 16.75 -19.87
C ARG A 470 -13.72 17.39 -21.18
N CYS A 471 -12.46 17.81 -21.22
CA CYS A 471 -11.86 18.46 -22.38
C CYS A 471 -11.11 17.49 -23.30
N ASP A 472 -10.99 16.21 -22.92
CA ASP A 472 -10.33 15.20 -23.75
C ASP A 472 -11.18 14.90 -25.00
N SER A 473 -10.71 15.35 -26.15
CA SER A 473 -11.41 15.20 -27.44
C SER A 473 -11.07 13.90 -28.17
N ARG A 474 -10.16 13.09 -27.62
CA ARG A 474 -9.76 11.82 -28.24
C ARG A 474 -10.91 10.83 -28.29
N ASP A 475 -11.04 10.09 -29.38
CA ASP A 475 -11.92 8.92 -29.45
C ASP A 475 -11.25 7.67 -28.83
N ALA A 476 -11.98 6.56 -28.75
CA ALA A 476 -11.47 5.33 -28.15
C ALA A 476 -10.24 4.79 -28.90
N ALA A 477 -10.19 4.91 -30.24
CA ALA A 477 -9.06 4.41 -31.02
C ALA A 477 -7.79 5.24 -30.75
N GLN A 478 -7.94 6.56 -30.60
CA GLN A 478 -6.85 7.45 -30.22
C GLN A 478 -6.37 7.19 -28.78
N ILE A 479 -7.28 6.96 -27.83
CA ILE A 479 -6.92 6.62 -26.44
C ILE A 479 -6.12 5.30 -26.40
N ILE A 480 -6.57 4.26 -27.11
CA ILE A 480 -5.89 2.97 -27.20
C ILE A 480 -4.50 3.14 -27.84
N ALA A 481 -4.40 3.89 -28.93
CA ALA A 481 -3.14 4.10 -29.64
C ALA A 481 -2.13 4.94 -28.83
N ASP A 482 -2.61 5.94 -28.08
CA ASP A 482 -1.78 6.77 -27.22
C ASP A 482 -1.28 6.04 -25.96
N ASN A 483 -2.06 5.05 -25.50
CA ASN A 483 -1.84 4.24 -24.30
C ASN A 483 -1.35 5.03 -23.06
N ARG A 484 -1.88 6.24 -22.87
CA ARG A 484 -1.52 7.07 -21.71
C ARG A 484 -2.31 6.64 -20.48
N TRP A 485 -1.64 6.71 -19.33
CA TRP A 485 -2.26 6.51 -18.03
C TRP A 485 -3.54 7.35 -17.88
N PRO A 486 -4.69 6.76 -17.54
CA PRO A 486 -5.94 7.50 -17.45
C PRO A 486 -5.99 8.36 -16.18
N PRO A 487 -6.65 9.52 -16.22
CA PRO A 487 -6.85 10.33 -15.03
C PRO A 487 -7.68 9.57 -13.98
N ASN A 488 -7.18 9.46 -12.75
CA ASN A 488 -7.94 8.92 -11.63
C ASN A 488 -8.48 10.07 -10.76
N PRO A 489 -9.79 10.37 -10.81
CA PRO A 489 -10.36 11.46 -10.04
C PRO A 489 -10.67 11.08 -8.58
N VAL A 490 -10.40 9.85 -8.15
CA VAL A 490 -10.72 9.38 -6.80
C VAL A 490 -9.53 9.57 -5.87
N VAL A 491 -9.64 10.52 -4.96
CA VAL A 491 -8.71 10.74 -3.85
C VAL A 491 -9.47 10.66 -2.52
N THR A 492 -9.01 9.80 -1.63
CA THR A 492 -9.69 9.54 -0.34
C THR A 492 -8.82 9.90 0.85
N LYS A 493 -7.63 10.48 0.66
CA LYS A 493 -6.65 10.75 1.73
C LYS A 493 -7.25 11.68 2.78
N GLY A 494 -7.65 12.87 2.36
CA GLY A 494 -8.28 13.89 3.19
C GLY A 494 -9.59 13.40 3.78
N LEU A 495 -10.48 12.84 2.96
CA LEU A 495 -11.74 12.28 3.45
C LEU A 495 -11.55 11.21 4.53
N THR A 496 -10.60 10.28 4.37
CA THR A 496 -10.30 9.25 5.38
C THR A 496 -9.80 9.90 6.68
N GLN A 497 -8.94 10.90 6.56
CA GLN A 497 -8.37 11.56 7.73
C GLN A 497 -9.39 12.41 8.48
N VAL A 498 -10.21 13.20 7.78
CA VAL A 498 -11.20 14.08 8.42
C VAL A 498 -12.41 13.31 8.92
N THR A 499 -12.94 12.35 8.16
CA THR A 499 -14.17 11.63 8.55
C THR A 499 -13.89 10.46 9.49
N MET A 500 -12.83 9.69 9.24
CA MET A 500 -12.57 8.45 9.99
C MET A 500 -11.45 8.59 11.02
N GLY A 501 -10.81 9.77 11.07
CA GLY A 501 -9.75 10.07 12.01
C GLY A 501 -8.51 9.25 11.76
N SER A 502 -8.28 8.79 10.52
CA SER A 502 -7.29 7.75 10.22
C SER A 502 -6.35 8.13 9.07
N PRO A 503 -5.07 7.74 9.10
CA PRO A 503 -4.25 7.71 7.89
C PRO A 503 -4.95 6.93 6.77
N GLN A 504 -4.72 7.32 5.52
CA GLN A 504 -5.15 6.52 4.37
C GLN A 504 -4.58 5.09 4.47
N PRO A 505 -5.23 4.05 3.93
CA PRO A 505 -4.61 2.72 3.83
C PRO A 505 -3.22 2.80 3.19
N ILE A 506 -2.31 1.91 3.58
CA ILE A 506 -1.00 1.83 2.94
C ILE A 506 -1.21 1.43 1.47
N TYR A 507 -0.66 2.23 0.56
CA TYR A 507 -0.84 2.10 -0.88
C TYR A 507 -0.48 0.71 -1.42
N ASN A 508 0.66 0.15 -1.01
CA ASN A 508 1.11 -1.19 -1.41
C ASN A 508 0.46 -2.30 -0.56
N GLY A 509 -0.87 -2.27 -0.41
CA GLY A 509 -1.65 -3.39 0.12
C GLY A 509 -1.91 -3.39 1.63
N GLY A 510 -2.07 -2.23 2.27
CA GLY A 510 -2.57 -2.15 3.65
C GLY A 510 -4.10 -2.16 3.74
N LEU A 511 -4.62 -2.65 4.87
CA LEU A 511 -6.04 -2.53 5.23
C LEU A 511 -6.34 -1.17 5.86
N LEU A 512 -7.59 -0.70 5.75
CA LEU A 512 -8.02 0.51 6.45
C LEU A 512 -8.13 0.26 7.95
N ARG A 513 -7.34 0.98 8.74
CA ARG A 513 -7.42 1.03 10.21
C ARG A 513 -8.05 2.33 10.66
N ALA A 514 -9.37 2.41 10.59
CA ALA A 514 -10.15 3.59 10.98
C ALA A 514 -10.35 3.69 12.51
N THR A 515 -10.41 4.91 13.06
CA THR A 515 -10.86 5.12 14.46
C THR A 515 -12.36 4.94 14.56
N VAL A 516 -13.10 5.50 13.60
CA VAL A 516 -14.55 5.36 13.51
C VAL A 516 -15.00 5.01 12.11
N ARG A 517 -16.18 4.41 12.01
CA ARG A 517 -16.83 4.08 10.75
C ARG A 517 -18.31 4.41 10.83
N TYR A 518 -18.87 4.88 9.72
CA TYR A 518 -20.27 5.29 9.61
C TYR A 518 -21.11 4.26 8.87
N PHE A 519 -22.40 4.25 9.19
CA PHE A 519 -23.41 3.42 8.55
C PHE A 519 -24.67 4.26 8.32
N ASP A 520 -25.13 4.29 7.07
CA ASP A 520 -26.37 4.92 6.66
C ASP A 520 -27.51 3.91 6.87
N MET A 521 -28.19 4.05 8.01
CA MET A 521 -29.31 3.18 8.39
C MET A 521 -30.51 3.31 7.46
N CYS A 522 -30.72 4.48 6.83
CA CYS A 522 -31.83 4.69 5.91
C CYS A 522 -31.57 4.02 4.56
N GLY A 523 -30.32 4.13 4.08
CA GLY A 523 -29.86 3.45 2.86
C GLY A 523 -29.44 2.00 3.05
N ALA A 524 -29.43 1.48 4.29
CA ALA A 524 -28.95 0.15 4.64
C ALA A 524 -27.55 -0.18 4.09
N ARG A 525 -26.63 0.80 4.15
CA ARG A 525 -25.33 0.76 3.49
C ARG A 525 -24.22 1.37 4.38
N PRO A 526 -22.93 1.09 4.13
CA PRO A 526 -21.86 1.78 4.84
C PRO A 526 -21.73 3.24 4.42
N GLY A 527 -21.03 4.01 5.25
CA GLY A 527 -20.67 5.40 4.99
C GLY A 527 -21.63 6.41 5.61
N LEU A 528 -21.29 7.68 5.44
CA LEU A 528 -22.09 8.80 5.89
C LEU A 528 -23.41 8.86 5.10
N PRO A 529 -24.54 9.13 5.77
CA PRO A 529 -25.79 9.41 5.08
C PRO A 529 -25.66 10.57 4.10
N LYS A 530 -26.60 10.61 3.14
CA LYS A 530 -26.70 11.75 2.23
C LYS A 530 -26.85 13.05 3.02
N ASP A 531 -26.11 14.08 2.58
CA ASP A 531 -26.08 15.41 3.18
C ASP A 531 -25.58 15.47 4.65
N VAL A 532 -24.87 14.44 5.11
CA VAL A 532 -24.19 14.44 6.41
C VAL A 532 -22.69 14.47 6.20
N ALA A 533 -22.02 15.39 6.90
CA ALA A 533 -20.56 15.49 6.97
C ALA A 533 -20.08 15.17 8.39
N ALA A 534 -18.84 14.70 8.51
CA ALA A 534 -18.25 14.38 9.80
C ALA A 534 -16.77 14.77 9.89
N LEU A 535 -16.39 15.34 11.04
CA LEU A 535 -15.02 15.73 11.33
C LEU A 535 -14.57 15.11 12.65
N ILE A 536 -13.44 14.40 12.62
CA ILE A 536 -12.72 13.95 13.80
C ILE A 536 -11.78 15.04 14.27
N ASP A 537 -12.20 15.74 15.33
CA ASP A 537 -11.50 16.89 15.88
C ASP A 537 -10.61 16.57 17.09
N LYS A 538 -10.70 15.34 17.61
CA LYS A 538 -9.87 14.88 18.73
C LYS A 538 -9.60 13.39 18.63
N LEU A 539 -8.35 12.99 18.91
CA LEU A 539 -7.92 11.60 19.05
C LEU A 539 -7.12 11.45 20.35
N GLU A 540 -7.57 10.56 21.22
CA GLU A 540 -6.88 10.15 22.44
C GLU A 540 -6.93 8.62 22.57
N SER A 541 -6.20 8.06 23.55
CA SER A 541 -6.14 6.61 23.77
C SER A 541 -7.47 6.00 24.21
N ASP A 542 -8.32 6.77 24.89
CA ASP A 542 -9.61 6.33 25.42
C ASP A 542 -10.80 7.19 24.96
N SER A 543 -10.57 8.20 24.10
CA SER A 543 -11.61 9.11 23.64
C SER A 543 -11.42 9.56 22.18
N VAL A 544 -12.54 9.85 21.51
CA VAL A 544 -12.57 10.43 20.17
C VAL A 544 -13.59 11.56 20.13
N GLY A 545 -13.20 12.69 19.55
CA GLY A 545 -14.08 13.82 19.28
C GLY A 545 -14.64 13.74 17.87
N ILE A 546 -15.95 13.95 17.72
CA ILE A 546 -16.64 13.88 16.43
C ILE A 546 -17.63 15.04 16.33
N GLN A 547 -17.46 15.87 15.31
CA GLN A 547 -18.47 16.83 14.89
C GLN A 547 -19.28 16.21 13.74
N ILE A 548 -20.61 16.22 13.86
CA ILE A 548 -21.52 15.73 12.83
C ILE A 548 -22.39 16.89 12.38
N VAL A 549 -22.41 17.15 11.08
CA VAL A 549 -23.20 18.22 10.48
C VAL A 549 -24.18 17.62 9.49
N ASN A 550 -25.47 17.72 9.77
CA ASN A 550 -26.52 17.46 8.80
C ASN A 550 -26.84 18.77 8.07
N HIS A 551 -26.55 18.83 6.77
CA HIS A 551 -26.84 19.98 5.93
C HIS A 551 -28.03 19.74 4.99
N SER A 552 -28.85 18.73 5.29
CA SER A 552 -30.17 18.55 4.68
C SER A 552 -30.99 19.84 4.85
N ARG A 553 -31.65 20.26 3.77
CA ARG A 553 -32.58 21.40 3.79
C ARG A 553 -34.00 21.03 4.21
N THR A 554 -34.23 19.75 4.47
CA THR A 554 -35.54 19.16 4.80
C THR A 554 -35.46 18.33 6.06
#